data_AF-A0A7G2IVQ8-F1
#
_entry.id   AF-A0A7G2IVQ8-F1
#
_cell.length_a   1.000
_cell.length_b   1.000
_cell.length_c   1.000
_cell.angle_alpha   90.00
_cell.angle_beta   90.00
_cell.angle_gamma   90.00
#
_symmetry.space_group_name_H-M   'P 1'
#
loop_
_entity.id
_entity.type
_entity.pdbx_description
1 polymer ?
#
loop_
_entity_poly.entity_id
_entity_poly.type
_entity_poly.pdbx_seq_one_letter_code
_entity_poly.pdbx_strand_id
1 'polypeptide(L)'
;MTVDEKMEWLDTHSYSEFLATKVGLSKMALLYFQQRSNDFFAIGIEGISCSDARACALPGMEGMGLPPLDGESLADLEEPYVYHFPDGNAGLARLLVRYMLPDALPGNTMEDSVLARLHYEKLDLPENTTRLRLNSTVINAANVQDGVVVTYLRDGKMHRVRGKNTIMAGYNMMIPYLVPEMPEQQQADLKLNVKAPLVYTNVVVKNWQAFKQLGVHEFYSPAAPYSRVKLDYPVSIGGYQHPASPDDPMVIHMVYVPTYPGSNLSAREQFRLGRAYLLGTTFAAHEEMIRSQLQEMFGSTGFDNQRDISAITVNRWAHGYAYYANSLFDDMDKMPEIIERARQPVGRIAIANSDSDWSAYAHTAIDQAWRAVNELKDMG
;
A
#
# COMPACT_ATOMS: atom_id res chain seq x y z
N MET A 1 17.73 -30.75 12.84
CA MET A 1 17.35 -29.44 13.40
C MET A 1 16.20 -29.66 14.35
N THR A 2 16.33 -29.18 15.58
CA THR A 2 15.21 -29.03 16.53
C THR A 2 14.17 -28.05 15.95
N VAL A 3 13.02 -27.91 16.60
CA VAL A 3 12.00 -26.92 16.17
C VAL A 3 12.56 -25.50 16.27
N ASP A 4 13.23 -25.17 17.38
CA ASP A 4 13.83 -23.84 17.58
C ASP A 4 14.92 -23.55 16.55
N GLU A 5 15.80 -24.51 16.25
CA GLU A 5 16.81 -24.37 15.20
C GLU A 5 16.18 -24.15 13.81
N LYS A 6 15.01 -24.73 13.54
CA LYS A 6 14.29 -24.50 12.28
C LYS A 6 13.70 -23.09 12.24
N MET A 7 13.06 -22.64 13.31
CA MET A 7 12.47 -21.30 13.39
C MET A 7 13.55 -20.23 13.18
N GLU A 8 14.66 -20.34 13.92
CA GLU A 8 15.81 -19.43 13.77
C GLU A 8 16.35 -19.40 12.32
N TRP A 9 16.44 -20.56 11.67
CA TRP A 9 16.88 -20.62 10.29
C TRP A 9 15.88 -19.95 9.33
N LEU A 10 14.57 -20.13 9.55
CA LEU A 10 13.53 -19.52 8.72
C LEU A 10 13.48 -17.99 8.87
N ASP A 11 13.80 -17.47 10.06
CA ASP A 11 13.88 -16.03 10.32
C ASP A 11 15.13 -15.41 9.68
N THR A 12 16.23 -16.15 9.58
CA THR A 12 17.53 -15.61 9.13
C THR A 12 17.86 -15.86 7.65
N HIS A 13 17.04 -16.64 6.94
CA HIS A 13 17.28 -17.00 5.54
C HIS A 13 16.10 -16.61 4.67
N SER A 14 16.39 -16.20 3.43
CA SER A 14 15.35 -15.80 2.48
C SER A 14 14.55 -16.98 1.96
N TYR A 15 13.30 -16.74 1.56
CA TYR A 15 12.49 -17.79 0.92
C TYR A 15 13.13 -18.30 -0.38
N SER A 16 13.79 -17.42 -1.15
CA SER A 16 14.61 -17.82 -2.30
C SER A 16 15.68 -18.84 -1.93
N GLU A 17 16.40 -18.62 -0.81
CA GLU A 17 17.46 -19.51 -0.36
C GLU A 17 16.91 -20.85 0.13
N PHE A 18 15.78 -20.84 0.83
CA PHE A 18 15.08 -22.06 1.23
C PHE A 18 14.70 -22.93 0.03
N LEU A 19 14.05 -22.34 -0.96
CA LEU A 19 13.65 -23.07 -2.17
C LEU A 19 14.87 -23.61 -2.93
N ALA A 20 15.96 -22.86 -2.99
CA ALA A 20 17.18 -23.27 -3.68
C ALA A 20 17.93 -24.39 -2.93
N THR A 21 18.07 -24.26 -1.61
CA THR A 21 19.04 -25.06 -0.83
C THR A 21 18.41 -26.18 -0.01
N LYS A 22 17.19 -25.99 0.51
CA LYS A 22 16.49 -26.97 1.34
C LYS A 22 15.51 -27.80 0.51
N VAL A 23 14.78 -27.15 -0.40
CA VAL A 23 13.88 -27.84 -1.33
C VAL A 23 14.64 -28.39 -2.55
N GLY A 24 15.72 -27.72 -2.96
CA GLY A 24 16.55 -28.17 -4.08
C GLY A 24 15.99 -27.79 -5.46
N LEU A 25 15.22 -26.71 -5.55
CA LEU A 25 14.66 -26.25 -6.82
C LEU A 25 15.76 -25.75 -7.78
N SER A 26 15.56 -26.03 -9.08
CA SER A 26 16.43 -25.49 -10.12
C SER A 26 16.24 -23.98 -10.27
N LYS A 27 17.23 -23.28 -10.85
CA LYS A 27 17.12 -21.85 -11.16
C LYS A 27 15.87 -21.50 -11.97
N MET A 28 15.48 -22.36 -12.91
CA MET A 28 14.27 -22.16 -13.70
C MET A 28 13.00 -22.28 -12.84
N ALA A 29 12.96 -23.25 -11.92
CA ALA A 29 11.83 -23.41 -11.01
C ALA A 29 11.72 -22.24 -10.02
N LEU A 30 12.84 -21.67 -9.57
CA LEU A 30 12.84 -20.48 -8.70
C LEU A 30 12.18 -19.27 -9.35
N LEU A 31 12.34 -19.09 -10.67
CA LEU A 31 11.69 -17.98 -11.39
C LEU A 31 10.18 -17.99 -11.23
N TYR A 32 9.55 -19.16 -11.11
CA TYR A 32 8.13 -19.25 -10.82
C TYR A 32 7.76 -18.57 -9.51
N PHE A 33 8.60 -18.61 -8.48
CA PHE A 33 8.28 -18.00 -7.18
C PHE A 33 8.69 -16.53 -7.10
N GLN A 34 9.59 -16.08 -7.99
CA GLN A 34 10.30 -14.81 -7.89
C GLN A 34 9.44 -13.60 -7.55
N GLN A 35 8.24 -13.50 -8.15
CA GLN A 35 7.33 -12.36 -8.01
C GLN A 35 6.10 -12.66 -7.14
N ARG A 36 6.03 -13.81 -6.46
CA ARG A 36 4.85 -14.21 -5.66
C ARG A 36 4.59 -13.28 -4.48
N SER A 37 5.64 -12.73 -3.89
CA SER A 37 5.57 -11.80 -2.76
C SER A 37 5.33 -10.34 -3.18
N ASN A 38 5.33 -10.01 -4.47
CA ASN A 38 5.25 -8.63 -4.93
C ASN A 38 3.97 -7.91 -4.48
N ASP A 39 2.80 -8.54 -4.59
CA ASP A 39 1.52 -7.88 -4.28
C ASP A 39 1.37 -7.55 -2.77
N PHE A 40 1.94 -8.41 -1.91
CA PHE A 40 1.87 -8.29 -0.45
C PHE A 40 3.03 -7.47 0.14
N PHE A 41 4.27 -7.77 -0.22
CA PHE A 41 5.47 -7.18 0.38
C PHE A 41 6.19 -6.15 -0.50
N ALA A 42 5.73 -5.97 -1.75
CA ALA A 42 6.39 -5.11 -2.73
C ALA A 42 7.88 -5.42 -2.95
N ILE A 43 8.29 -6.68 -2.74
CA ILE A 43 9.64 -7.19 -3.00
C ILE A 43 9.58 -8.66 -3.43
N GLY A 44 10.62 -9.13 -4.11
CA GLY A 44 10.76 -10.53 -4.51
C GLY A 44 11.11 -11.46 -3.34
N ILE A 45 11.08 -12.76 -3.60
CA ILE A 45 11.28 -13.83 -2.59
C ILE A 45 12.67 -13.86 -1.93
N GLU A 46 13.64 -13.15 -2.49
CA GLU A 46 14.96 -12.91 -1.90
C GLU A 46 14.93 -11.83 -0.83
N GLY A 47 13.89 -10.99 -0.82
CA GLY A 47 13.72 -9.86 0.10
C GLY A 47 12.75 -10.13 1.25
N ILE A 48 12.28 -11.37 1.39
CA ILE A 48 11.43 -11.81 2.52
C ILE A 48 12.06 -13.03 3.21
N SER A 49 11.90 -13.11 4.52
CA SER A 49 12.33 -14.29 5.28
C SER A 49 11.47 -15.51 4.92
N CYS A 50 11.90 -16.70 5.30
CA CYS A 50 11.04 -17.88 5.14
C CYS A 50 9.84 -17.82 6.08
N SER A 51 9.98 -17.19 7.25
CA SER A 51 8.87 -16.96 8.17
C SER A 51 7.81 -16.03 7.58
N ASP A 52 8.20 -14.96 6.89
CA ASP A 52 7.28 -14.09 6.15
C ASP A 52 6.58 -14.86 5.02
N ALA A 53 7.34 -15.66 4.27
CA ALA A 53 6.79 -16.51 3.21
C ALA A 53 5.77 -17.51 3.75
N ARG A 54 6.03 -18.06 4.94
CA ARG A 54 5.13 -18.96 5.64
C ARG A 54 3.84 -18.28 6.08
N ALA A 55 3.91 -17.06 6.61
CA ALA A 55 2.75 -16.26 6.97
C ALA A 55 1.86 -15.93 5.76
N CYS A 56 2.44 -15.93 4.55
CA CYS A 56 1.72 -15.80 3.28
C CYS A 56 1.32 -17.14 2.62
N ALA A 57 1.37 -18.25 3.36
CA ALA A 57 1.08 -19.60 2.88
C ALA A 57 1.86 -19.99 1.60
N LEU A 58 3.08 -19.47 1.42
CA LEU A 58 3.95 -19.91 0.35
C LEU A 58 4.44 -21.34 0.64
N PRO A 59 4.49 -22.22 -0.39
CA PRO A 59 4.62 -23.65 -0.18
C PRO A 59 6.03 -24.08 0.23
N GLY A 60 6.14 -25.29 0.77
CA GLY A 60 7.39 -26.02 0.96
C GLY A 60 7.76 -26.27 2.43
N MET A 61 7.00 -25.70 3.37
CA MET A 61 7.28 -25.77 4.82
C MET A 61 6.33 -26.71 5.58
N GLU A 62 5.33 -27.29 4.92
CA GLU A 62 4.27 -28.12 5.54
C GLU A 62 4.84 -29.37 6.22
N GLY A 63 5.89 -29.97 5.63
CA GLY A 63 6.56 -31.16 6.16
C GLY A 63 7.58 -30.87 7.28
N MET A 64 7.75 -29.61 7.69
CA MET A 64 8.80 -29.24 8.64
C MET A 64 8.43 -29.46 10.10
N GLY A 65 7.15 -29.74 10.42
CA GLY A 65 6.67 -29.93 11.79
C GLY A 65 6.84 -28.69 12.66
N LEU A 66 6.52 -27.53 12.10
CA LEU A 66 6.62 -26.22 12.76
C LEU A 66 5.42 -25.98 13.69
N PRO A 67 5.57 -25.17 14.76
CA PRO A 67 4.45 -24.77 15.60
C PRO A 67 3.42 -23.99 14.76
N PRO A 68 2.13 -23.91 15.17
CA PRO A 68 1.15 -23.09 14.46
C PRO A 68 1.64 -21.64 14.29
N LEU A 69 1.15 -20.97 13.24
CA LEU A 69 1.36 -19.53 13.09
C LEU A 69 0.70 -18.80 14.28
N ASP A 70 1.12 -17.57 14.53
CA ASP A 70 0.47 -16.72 15.52
C ASP A 70 -0.99 -16.41 15.11
N GLY A 71 -1.79 -15.92 16.06
CA GLY A 71 -3.22 -15.72 15.84
C GLY A 71 -3.56 -14.71 14.74
N GLU A 72 -2.72 -13.69 14.54
CA GLU A 72 -2.93 -12.67 13.50
C GLU A 72 -2.62 -13.26 12.12
N SER A 73 -1.45 -13.88 11.96
CA SER A 73 -1.08 -14.57 10.72
C SER A 73 -2.06 -15.68 10.33
N LEU A 74 -2.60 -16.42 11.31
CA LEU A 74 -3.64 -17.43 11.05
C LEU A 74 -4.94 -16.78 10.59
N ALA A 75 -5.39 -15.71 11.25
CA ALA A 75 -6.60 -15.00 10.85
C ALA A 75 -6.49 -14.45 9.43
N ASP A 76 -5.34 -13.87 9.07
CA ASP A 76 -5.08 -13.36 7.72
C ASP A 76 -5.15 -14.44 6.64
N LEU A 77 -4.76 -15.67 6.96
CA LEU A 77 -4.83 -16.82 6.04
C LEU A 77 -6.22 -17.46 5.95
N GLU A 78 -6.95 -17.49 7.06
CA GLU A 78 -8.26 -18.13 7.16
C GLU A 78 -9.40 -17.20 6.72
N GLU A 79 -9.25 -15.89 6.90
CA GLU A 79 -10.29 -14.92 6.57
C GLU A 79 -10.40 -14.74 5.05
N PRO A 80 -11.60 -15.01 4.47
CA PRO A 80 -11.76 -14.86 3.03
C PRO A 80 -11.64 -13.39 2.64
N TYR A 81 -10.88 -13.13 1.59
CA TYR A 81 -10.69 -11.79 1.02
C TYR A 81 -11.96 -11.34 0.25
N VAL A 82 -13.02 -10.97 0.98
CA VAL A 82 -14.35 -10.66 0.44
C VAL A 82 -14.88 -9.29 0.88
N TYR A 83 -14.23 -8.62 1.82
CA TYR A 83 -14.66 -7.31 2.33
C TYR A 83 -14.07 -6.17 1.50
N HIS A 84 -14.81 -5.77 0.46
CA HIS A 84 -14.40 -4.70 -0.46
C HIS A 84 -15.57 -3.77 -0.77
N PHE A 85 -15.30 -2.48 -0.88
CA PHE A 85 -16.17 -1.56 -1.61
C PHE A 85 -15.84 -1.65 -3.11
N PRO A 86 -16.81 -1.38 -4.01
CA PRO A 86 -16.54 -1.32 -5.45
C PRO A 86 -15.58 -0.18 -5.83
N ASP A 87 -15.47 0.86 -5.00
CA ASP A 87 -14.52 1.96 -5.18
C ASP A 87 -13.26 1.79 -4.28
N GLY A 88 -13.06 0.58 -3.73
CA GLY A 88 -11.94 0.25 -2.85
C GLY A 88 -11.95 1.07 -1.56
N ASN A 89 -10.76 1.40 -1.03
CA ASN A 89 -10.66 2.18 0.22
C ASN A 89 -11.17 3.64 0.10
N ALA A 90 -11.59 4.09 -1.08
CA ALA A 90 -12.29 5.37 -1.21
C ALA A 90 -13.57 5.39 -0.37
N GLY A 91 -14.32 4.27 -0.28
CA GLY A 91 -15.51 4.15 0.57
C GLY A 91 -15.25 4.57 2.02
N LEU A 92 -14.13 4.12 2.62
CA LEU A 92 -13.74 4.50 3.98
C LEU A 92 -13.54 6.01 4.11
N ALA A 93 -12.75 6.61 3.20
CA ALA A 93 -12.47 8.05 3.23
C ALA A 93 -13.74 8.88 3.02
N ARG A 94 -14.62 8.46 2.10
CA ARG A 94 -15.88 9.13 1.80
C ARG A 94 -16.82 9.16 3.00
N LEU A 95 -16.92 8.05 3.72
CA LEU A 95 -17.76 7.94 4.92
C LEU A 95 -17.22 8.78 6.08
N LEU A 96 -15.90 8.83 6.27
CA LEU A 96 -15.27 9.72 7.25
C LEU A 96 -15.53 11.20 6.92
N VAL A 97 -15.40 11.59 5.64
CA VAL A 97 -15.70 12.95 5.19
C VAL A 97 -17.17 13.28 5.44
N ARG A 98 -18.10 12.39 5.10
CA ARG A 98 -19.53 12.59 5.37
C ARG A 98 -19.81 12.80 6.86
N TYR A 99 -19.20 11.99 7.72
CA TYR A 99 -19.39 12.12 9.17
C TYR A 99 -18.96 13.50 9.66
N MET A 100 -17.84 14.03 9.17
CA MET A 100 -17.33 15.35 9.55
C MET A 100 -18.05 16.52 8.86
N LEU A 101 -18.53 16.30 7.64
CA LEU A 101 -19.05 17.31 6.71
C LEU A 101 -20.26 16.76 5.93
N PRO A 102 -21.42 16.57 6.60
CA PRO A 102 -22.57 15.89 6.00
C PRO A 102 -23.11 16.62 4.76
N ASP A 103 -23.06 17.95 4.75
CA ASP A 103 -23.50 18.73 3.59
C ASP A 103 -22.62 18.51 2.36
N ALA A 104 -21.36 18.10 2.55
CA ALA A 104 -20.41 17.86 1.47
C ALA A 104 -20.66 16.53 0.74
N LEU A 105 -21.21 15.52 1.40
CA LEU A 105 -21.51 14.22 0.77
C LEU A 105 -22.95 13.78 1.09
N PRO A 106 -23.91 14.01 0.17
CA PRO A 106 -25.32 13.66 0.38
C PRO A 106 -25.51 12.17 0.64
N GLY A 107 -26.60 11.82 1.33
CA GLY A 107 -26.90 10.45 1.75
C GLY A 107 -26.55 10.18 3.20
N ASN A 108 -26.85 8.98 3.67
CA ASN A 108 -26.64 8.56 5.06
C ASN A 108 -26.22 7.10 5.23
N THR A 109 -26.05 6.33 4.14
CA THR A 109 -25.63 4.93 4.22
C THR A 109 -24.34 4.65 3.43
N MET A 110 -23.72 3.49 3.64
CA MET A 110 -22.55 3.09 2.85
C MET A 110 -22.90 2.83 1.38
N GLU A 111 -24.12 2.38 1.12
CA GLU A 111 -24.65 2.05 -0.20
C GLU A 111 -24.84 3.28 -1.09
N ASP A 112 -25.38 4.37 -0.55
CA ASP A 112 -25.56 5.61 -1.31
C ASP A 112 -24.23 6.35 -1.54
N SER A 113 -23.24 6.11 -0.67
CA SER A 113 -21.95 6.80 -0.71
C SER A 113 -21.22 6.52 -2.01
N VAL A 114 -21.29 5.33 -2.56
CA VAL A 114 -20.52 4.94 -3.77
C VAL A 114 -20.86 5.82 -4.97
N LEU A 115 -22.14 6.13 -5.19
CA LEU A 115 -22.59 6.92 -6.35
C LEU A 115 -22.82 8.40 -6.03
N ALA A 116 -22.82 8.79 -4.76
CA ALA A 116 -23.01 10.18 -4.37
C ALA A 116 -21.88 11.08 -4.93
N ARG A 117 -22.22 12.29 -5.37
CA ARG A 117 -21.21 13.26 -5.79
C ARG A 117 -20.74 14.06 -4.59
N LEU A 118 -19.42 14.17 -4.41
CA LEU A 118 -18.84 15.02 -3.38
C LEU A 118 -18.90 16.49 -3.81
N HIS A 119 -19.43 17.34 -2.93
CA HIS A 119 -19.48 18.79 -3.03
C HIS A 119 -18.21 19.41 -2.46
N TYR A 120 -17.17 19.49 -3.28
CA TYR A 120 -15.87 20.03 -2.89
C TYR A 120 -15.94 21.47 -2.37
N GLU A 121 -16.88 22.26 -2.88
CA GLU A 121 -17.15 23.64 -2.48
C GLU A 121 -17.60 23.77 -1.02
N LYS A 122 -18.09 22.69 -0.41
CA LYS A 122 -18.57 22.67 0.98
C LYS A 122 -17.52 22.22 1.99
N LEU A 123 -16.34 21.81 1.54
CA LEU A 123 -15.32 21.21 2.41
C LEU A 123 -14.64 22.22 3.35
N ASP A 124 -14.49 23.48 2.91
CA ASP A 124 -13.66 24.50 3.58
C ASP A 124 -14.45 25.79 3.90
N LEU A 125 -15.71 25.66 4.30
CA LEU A 125 -16.56 26.80 4.66
C LEU A 125 -16.29 27.29 6.09
N PRO A 126 -16.33 28.63 6.37
CA PRO A 126 -16.05 29.18 7.68
C PRO A 126 -17.06 28.78 8.77
N GLU A 127 -18.29 28.43 8.40
CA GLU A 127 -19.35 27.94 9.29
C GLU A 127 -19.16 26.48 9.73
N ASN A 128 -18.29 25.71 9.04
CA ASN A 128 -18.06 24.32 9.38
C ASN A 128 -17.23 24.21 10.67
N THR A 129 -17.60 23.28 11.54
CA THR A 129 -16.82 22.92 12.75
C THR A 129 -15.51 22.21 12.38
N THR A 130 -15.53 21.41 11.32
CA THR A 130 -14.35 20.78 10.70
C THR A 130 -14.13 21.36 9.32
N ARG A 131 -12.90 21.72 8.95
CA ARG A 131 -12.59 22.27 7.62
C ARG A 131 -11.57 21.40 6.92
N LEU A 132 -11.95 20.84 5.77
CA LEU A 132 -11.06 20.09 4.90
C LEU A 132 -10.59 20.98 3.75
N ARG A 133 -9.37 21.48 3.90
CA ARG A 133 -8.78 22.39 2.92
C ARG A 133 -7.84 21.63 1.98
N LEU A 134 -8.25 21.51 0.72
CA LEU A 134 -7.45 20.89 -0.33
C LEU A 134 -6.41 21.87 -0.91
N ASN A 135 -5.46 21.34 -1.71
CA ASN A 135 -4.43 22.11 -2.40
C ASN A 135 -3.65 23.06 -1.46
N SER A 136 -3.40 22.60 -0.23
CA SER A 136 -2.75 23.37 0.83
C SER A 136 -1.60 22.56 1.42
N THR A 137 -0.41 22.71 0.84
CA THR A 137 0.76 21.93 1.21
C THR A 137 1.45 22.57 2.41
N VAL A 138 1.47 21.87 3.54
CA VAL A 138 2.22 22.30 4.73
C VAL A 138 3.72 22.27 4.41
N ILE A 139 4.41 23.36 4.77
CA ILE A 139 5.86 23.49 4.58
C ILE A 139 6.61 23.67 5.91
N ASN A 140 5.89 23.99 6.99
CA ASN A 140 6.48 24.09 8.33
C ASN A 140 5.39 23.96 9.41
N ALA A 141 5.72 23.31 10.52
CA ALA A 141 5.00 23.39 11.78
C ALA A 141 6.00 23.64 12.91
N ALA A 142 5.68 24.58 13.80
CA ALA A 142 6.55 24.99 14.90
C ALA A 142 5.75 25.16 16.18
N ASN A 143 6.27 24.59 17.27
CA ASN A 143 5.74 24.86 18.60
C ASN A 143 5.94 26.34 18.96
N VAL A 144 4.91 26.94 19.54
CA VAL A 144 4.93 28.30 20.10
C VAL A 144 4.35 28.28 21.51
N GLN A 145 4.45 29.38 22.23
CA GLN A 145 3.76 29.51 23.52
C GLN A 145 2.27 29.19 23.34
N ASP A 146 1.74 28.24 24.11
CA ASP A 146 0.33 27.83 24.10
C ASP A 146 -0.21 27.38 22.72
N GLY A 147 0.61 26.79 21.85
CA GLY A 147 0.10 26.13 20.65
C GLY A 147 1.14 25.81 19.58
N VAL A 148 0.67 25.63 18.35
CA VAL A 148 1.48 25.34 17.17
C VAL A 148 1.10 26.29 16.05
N VAL A 149 2.10 26.86 15.37
CA VAL A 149 1.89 27.60 14.11
C VAL A 149 2.23 26.69 12.95
N VAL A 150 1.28 26.53 12.02
CA VAL A 150 1.44 25.76 10.78
C VAL A 150 1.47 26.74 9.60
N THR A 151 2.53 26.66 8.80
CA THR A 151 2.69 27.41 7.56
C THR A 151 2.44 26.48 6.37
N TYR A 152 1.59 26.91 5.44
CA TYR A 152 1.27 26.16 4.23
C TYR A 152 1.22 27.04 2.99
N LEU A 153 1.43 26.43 1.83
CA LEU A 153 1.30 27.06 0.51
C LEU A 153 -0.04 26.72 -0.11
N ARG A 154 -0.73 27.75 -0.63
CA ARG A 154 -1.95 27.62 -1.42
C ARG A 154 -1.96 28.73 -2.47
N ASP A 155 -2.26 28.38 -3.72
CA ASP A 155 -2.36 29.34 -4.84
C ASP A 155 -1.11 30.26 -4.97
N GLY A 156 0.07 29.68 -4.74
CA GLY A 156 1.35 30.41 -4.78
C GLY A 156 1.61 31.37 -3.61
N LYS A 157 0.73 31.39 -2.60
CA LYS A 157 0.84 32.26 -1.42
C LYS A 157 1.10 31.44 -0.16
N MET A 158 1.88 32.03 0.75
CA MET A 158 2.09 31.50 2.08
C MET A 158 0.95 31.92 3.01
N HIS A 159 0.45 30.97 3.78
CA HIS A 159 -0.57 31.16 4.80
C HIS A 159 -0.08 30.60 6.13
N ARG A 160 -0.61 31.14 7.24
CA ARG A 160 -0.36 30.63 8.58
C ARG A 160 -1.67 30.41 9.32
N VAL A 161 -1.75 29.33 10.07
CA VAL A 161 -2.81 29.06 11.03
C VAL A 161 -2.18 28.71 12.37
N ARG A 162 -2.87 29.03 13.46
CA ARG A 162 -2.46 28.66 14.82
C ARG A 162 -3.49 27.69 15.38
N GLY A 163 -3.01 26.52 15.80
CA GLY A 163 -3.79 25.53 16.52
C GLY A 163 -3.30 25.41 17.96
N LYS A 164 -4.12 24.84 18.85
CA LYS A 164 -3.65 24.40 20.17
C LYS A 164 -2.70 23.21 20.04
N ASN A 165 -3.10 22.23 19.23
CA ASN A 165 -2.33 21.03 18.93
C ASN A 165 -2.34 20.78 17.42
N THR A 166 -1.33 20.04 16.93
CA THR A 166 -1.20 19.65 15.51
C THR A 166 -0.92 18.15 15.42
N ILE A 167 -1.49 17.49 14.41
CA ILE A 167 -1.14 16.12 14.05
C ILE A 167 -0.55 16.12 12.64
N MET A 168 0.68 15.62 12.51
CA MET A 168 1.34 15.37 11.23
C MET A 168 0.98 13.96 10.77
N ALA A 169 -0.03 13.84 9.90
CA ALA A 169 -0.53 12.56 9.38
C ALA A 169 -0.12 12.29 7.91
N GLY A 170 0.90 13.00 7.41
CA GLY A 170 1.46 12.82 6.07
C GLY A 170 2.61 11.80 6.05
N TYR A 171 3.31 11.67 4.92
CA TYR A 171 4.46 10.77 4.81
C TYR A 171 5.52 11.07 5.88
N ASN A 172 5.77 10.10 6.78
CA ASN A 172 6.58 10.31 7.98
C ASN A 172 8.04 10.73 7.68
N MET A 173 8.64 10.24 6.59
CA MET A 173 10.00 10.67 6.20
C MET A 173 10.07 12.15 5.81
N MET A 174 8.94 12.81 5.52
CA MET A 174 8.91 14.26 5.23
C MET A 174 8.86 15.11 6.50
N ILE A 175 8.42 14.57 7.63
CA ILE A 175 8.20 15.32 8.88
C ILE A 175 9.48 16.02 9.39
N PRO A 176 10.69 15.42 9.34
CA PRO A 176 11.92 16.10 9.74
C PRO A 176 12.19 17.42 9.00
N TYR A 177 11.69 17.56 7.76
CA TYR A 177 11.82 18.79 6.97
C TYR A 177 10.76 19.83 7.32
N LEU A 178 9.64 19.41 7.91
CA LEU A 178 8.51 20.26 8.27
C LEU A 178 8.61 20.73 9.74
N VAL A 179 9.21 19.92 10.61
CA VAL A 179 9.36 20.16 12.06
C VAL A 179 10.86 20.08 12.42
N PRO A 180 11.66 21.11 12.09
CA PRO A 180 13.12 21.05 12.24
C PRO A 180 13.61 21.03 13.70
N GLU A 181 12.74 21.37 14.66
CA GLU A 181 13.01 21.28 16.10
C GLU A 181 12.98 19.84 16.65
N MET A 182 12.64 18.86 15.80
CA MET A 182 12.64 17.44 16.14
C MET A 182 14.07 16.94 16.51
N PRO A 183 14.23 16.13 17.56
CA PRO A 183 15.51 15.52 17.92
C PRO A 183 16.16 14.73 16.77
N GLU A 184 17.49 14.84 16.62
CA GLU A 184 18.23 14.22 15.51
C GLU A 184 18.00 12.70 15.40
N GLN A 185 17.97 11.99 16.53
CA GLN A 185 17.72 10.55 16.54
C GLN A 185 16.32 10.21 16.02
N GLN A 186 15.29 10.95 16.46
CA GLN A 186 13.93 10.76 15.97
C GLN A 186 13.84 11.01 14.46
N GLN A 187 14.55 12.02 13.95
CA GLN A 187 14.63 12.26 12.51
C GLN A 187 15.30 11.10 11.77
N ALA A 188 16.34 10.50 12.35
CA ALA A 188 17.02 9.34 11.78
C ALA A 188 16.10 8.12 11.73
N ASP A 189 15.35 7.85 12.79
CA ASP A 189 14.42 6.72 12.85
C ASP A 189 13.27 6.86 11.84
N LEU A 190 12.68 8.05 11.71
CA LEU A 190 11.64 8.32 10.70
C LEU A 190 12.14 8.04 9.28
N LYS A 191 13.41 8.35 9.00
CA LYS A 191 14.05 8.12 7.67
C LYS A 191 14.27 6.65 7.34
N LEU A 192 14.14 5.74 8.31
CA LEU A 192 14.26 4.31 8.09
C LEU A 192 12.98 3.71 7.46
N ASN A 193 11.81 4.37 7.54
CA ASN A 193 10.57 3.90 6.91
C ASN A 193 10.53 4.21 5.39
N VAL A 194 11.45 3.60 4.64
CA VAL A 194 11.57 3.78 3.19
C VAL A 194 10.44 3.05 2.48
N LYS A 195 9.42 3.79 2.04
CA LYS A 195 8.24 3.23 1.38
C LYS A 195 8.56 2.44 0.12
N ALA A 196 7.87 1.32 -0.06
CA ALA A 196 8.02 0.48 -1.23
C ALA A 196 7.28 1.08 -2.44
N PRO A 197 7.89 1.05 -3.64
CA PRO A 197 7.25 1.49 -4.87
C PRO A 197 6.25 0.44 -5.39
N LEU A 198 5.10 0.87 -5.90
CA LEU A 198 4.05 -0.01 -6.40
C LEU A 198 3.34 0.61 -7.61
N VAL A 199 2.95 -0.21 -8.57
CA VAL A 199 2.15 0.20 -9.73
C VAL A 199 0.92 -0.67 -9.84
N TYR A 200 -0.23 -0.03 -9.72
CA TYR A 200 -1.52 -0.65 -10.01
C TYR A 200 -2.09 -0.04 -11.28
N THR A 201 -2.34 -0.91 -12.26
CA THR A 201 -2.89 -0.52 -13.54
C THR A 201 -4.29 -1.08 -13.68
N ASN A 202 -5.22 -0.21 -14.08
CA ASN A 202 -6.58 -0.59 -14.42
C ASN A 202 -6.76 -0.44 -15.93
N VAL A 203 -7.13 -1.52 -16.61
CA VAL A 203 -7.38 -1.57 -18.04
C VAL A 203 -8.85 -1.86 -18.27
N VAL A 204 -9.59 -0.92 -18.85
CA VAL A 204 -10.98 -1.14 -19.22
C VAL A 204 -11.01 -1.84 -20.58
N VAL A 205 -11.57 -3.04 -20.63
CA VAL A 205 -11.83 -3.78 -21.87
C VAL A 205 -13.32 -3.75 -22.20
N LYS A 206 -13.65 -3.81 -23.50
CA LYS A 206 -15.04 -3.75 -23.97
C LYS A 206 -15.89 -4.96 -23.55
N ASN A 207 -15.23 -6.09 -23.30
CA ASN A 207 -15.82 -7.35 -22.85
C ASN A 207 -14.71 -8.21 -22.22
N TRP A 208 -15.07 -9.25 -21.45
CA TRP A 208 -14.12 -10.17 -20.82
C TRP A 208 -14.23 -11.61 -21.35
N GLN A 209 -14.68 -11.78 -22.59
CA GLN A 209 -14.79 -13.10 -23.25
C GLN A 209 -13.46 -13.86 -23.29
N ALA A 210 -12.33 -13.16 -23.42
CA ALA A 210 -11.00 -13.78 -23.42
C ALA A 210 -10.72 -14.57 -22.12
N PHE A 211 -11.09 -14.01 -20.96
CA PHE A 211 -10.99 -14.68 -19.66
C PHE A 211 -11.94 -15.87 -19.59
N LYS A 212 -13.19 -15.69 -20.03
CA LYS A 212 -14.21 -16.76 -20.06
C LYS A 212 -13.75 -17.95 -20.91
N GLN A 213 -13.21 -17.70 -22.11
CA GLN A 213 -12.76 -18.74 -23.03
C GLN A 213 -11.60 -19.55 -22.46
N LEU A 214 -10.69 -18.89 -21.73
CA LEU A 214 -9.58 -19.55 -21.06
C LEU A 214 -9.99 -20.21 -19.74
N GLY A 215 -11.18 -19.92 -19.21
CA GLY A 215 -11.70 -20.50 -17.97
C GLY A 215 -10.99 -19.98 -16.71
N VAL A 216 -10.45 -18.76 -16.75
CA VAL A 216 -9.66 -18.16 -15.66
C VAL A 216 -10.17 -16.77 -15.31
N HIS A 217 -9.92 -16.33 -14.09
CA HIS A 217 -10.20 -14.96 -13.63
C HIS A 217 -8.93 -14.19 -13.27
N GLU A 218 -7.80 -14.90 -13.17
CA GLU A 218 -6.51 -14.37 -12.76
C GLU A 218 -5.37 -15.13 -13.44
N PHE A 219 -4.31 -14.39 -13.75
CA PHE A 219 -3.02 -14.92 -14.16
C PHE A 219 -1.95 -14.46 -13.18
N TYR A 220 -1.05 -15.38 -12.87
CA TYR A 220 0.23 -15.09 -12.29
C TYR A 220 1.32 -15.23 -13.37
N SER A 221 2.10 -14.18 -13.58
CA SER A 221 3.10 -14.07 -14.64
C SER A 221 4.50 -13.90 -14.04
N PRO A 222 5.25 -15.00 -13.82
CA PRO A 222 6.48 -14.99 -13.01
C PRO A 222 7.63 -14.14 -13.56
N ALA A 223 7.66 -13.90 -14.87
CA ALA A 223 8.74 -13.17 -15.55
C ALA A 223 8.25 -12.00 -16.41
N ALA A 224 6.94 -11.74 -16.45
CA ALA A 224 6.41 -10.58 -17.14
C ALA A 224 6.51 -9.35 -16.23
N PRO A 225 6.41 -8.12 -16.78
CA PRO A 225 6.40 -6.90 -15.99
C PRO A 225 5.29 -6.93 -14.93
N TYR A 226 4.04 -7.17 -15.34
CA TYR A 226 2.94 -7.27 -14.37
C TYR A 226 2.85 -8.70 -13.84
N SER A 227 3.17 -8.90 -12.56
CA SER A 227 3.20 -10.22 -11.92
C SER A 227 1.83 -10.84 -11.76
N ARG A 228 0.79 -10.00 -11.64
CA ARG A 228 -0.59 -10.42 -11.43
C ARG A 228 -1.51 -9.65 -12.38
N VAL A 229 -2.39 -10.37 -13.07
CA VAL A 229 -3.38 -9.80 -13.99
C VAL A 229 -4.71 -10.48 -13.72
N LYS A 230 -5.69 -9.75 -13.19
CA LYS A 230 -6.97 -10.31 -12.74
C LYS A 230 -8.15 -9.46 -13.16
N LEU A 231 -9.31 -10.09 -13.28
CA LEU A 231 -10.58 -9.37 -13.32
C LEU A 231 -10.79 -8.63 -12.00
N ASP A 232 -11.41 -7.46 -12.06
CA ASP A 232 -11.80 -6.74 -10.86
C ASP A 232 -12.83 -7.53 -10.03
N TYR A 233 -12.92 -7.21 -8.74
CA TYR A 233 -13.82 -7.93 -7.84
C TYR A 233 -15.29 -7.65 -8.18
N PRO A 234 -16.16 -8.67 -8.20
CA PRO A 234 -17.58 -8.52 -8.56
C PRO A 234 -18.40 -7.95 -7.40
N VAL A 235 -18.16 -6.69 -7.02
CA VAL A 235 -18.82 -6.04 -5.90
C VAL A 235 -19.98 -5.16 -6.38
N SER A 236 -21.21 -5.49 -6.00
CA SER A 236 -22.38 -4.61 -6.14
C SER A 236 -22.80 -4.08 -4.77
N ILE A 237 -23.05 -2.77 -4.67
CA ILE A 237 -23.54 -2.14 -3.44
C ILE A 237 -24.41 -0.93 -3.79
N GLY A 238 -25.56 -0.80 -3.14
CA GLY A 238 -26.51 0.27 -3.45
C GLY A 238 -26.92 0.28 -4.91
N GLY A 239 -26.75 1.43 -5.56
CA GLY A 239 -27.03 1.59 -6.99
C GLY A 239 -25.90 1.13 -7.92
N TYR A 240 -24.70 0.84 -7.41
CA TYR A 240 -23.58 0.37 -8.22
C TYR A 240 -23.72 -1.13 -8.50
N GLN A 241 -23.56 -1.51 -9.76
CA GLN A 241 -23.60 -2.91 -10.21
C GLN A 241 -22.30 -3.27 -10.92
N HIS A 242 -21.68 -4.37 -10.50
CA HIS A 242 -20.53 -4.93 -11.21
C HIS A 242 -20.97 -5.55 -12.56
N PRO A 243 -20.05 -5.70 -13.54
CA PRO A 243 -20.34 -6.38 -14.80
C PRO A 243 -20.71 -7.85 -14.59
N ALA A 244 -21.81 -8.32 -15.20
CA ALA A 244 -22.37 -9.66 -14.93
C ALA A 244 -22.20 -10.64 -16.09
N SER A 245 -22.23 -10.14 -17.33
CA SER A 245 -22.05 -10.92 -18.54
C SER A 245 -20.64 -10.78 -19.08
N PRO A 246 -20.05 -11.85 -19.66
CA PRO A 246 -18.82 -11.79 -20.46
C PRO A 246 -18.79 -10.74 -21.57
N ASP A 247 -19.97 -10.32 -22.05
CA ASP A 247 -20.13 -9.26 -23.05
C ASP A 247 -20.08 -7.85 -22.46
N ASP A 248 -20.17 -7.70 -21.14
CA ASP A 248 -20.14 -6.41 -20.45
C ASP A 248 -18.70 -5.88 -20.37
N PRO A 249 -18.50 -4.54 -20.40
CA PRO A 249 -17.19 -3.94 -20.14
C PRO A 249 -16.66 -4.34 -18.77
N MET A 250 -15.35 -4.57 -18.68
CA MET A 250 -14.70 -5.06 -17.47
C MET A 250 -13.39 -4.34 -17.20
N VAL A 251 -13.07 -4.15 -15.93
CA VAL A 251 -11.76 -3.66 -15.49
C VAL A 251 -10.84 -4.87 -15.25
N ILE A 252 -9.68 -4.85 -15.88
CA ILE A 252 -8.56 -5.73 -15.58
C ILE A 252 -7.64 -4.96 -14.65
N HIS A 253 -7.40 -5.52 -13.46
CA HIS A 253 -6.42 -5.02 -12.52
C HIS A 253 -5.08 -5.74 -12.73
N MET A 254 -4.02 -4.97 -12.90
CA MET A 254 -2.66 -5.47 -13.10
C MET A 254 -1.72 -4.90 -12.06
N VAL A 255 -0.92 -5.78 -11.45
CA VAL A 255 0.05 -5.45 -10.40
C VAL A 255 1.47 -5.51 -10.95
N TYR A 256 2.21 -4.42 -10.79
CA TYR A 256 3.64 -4.36 -11.08
C TYR A 256 4.39 -3.75 -9.90
N VAL A 257 5.49 -4.39 -9.52
CA VAL A 257 6.43 -3.89 -8.53
C VAL A 257 7.82 -3.83 -9.18
N PRO A 258 8.47 -2.66 -9.20
CA PRO A 258 9.83 -2.55 -9.73
C PRO A 258 10.84 -3.09 -8.70
N THR A 259 11.09 -4.40 -8.76
CA THR A 259 12.09 -5.09 -7.94
C THR A 259 13.40 -5.32 -8.71
N TYR A 260 14.45 -5.69 -7.99
CA TYR A 260 15.78 -5.97 -8.58
C TYR A 260 16.27 -7.38 -8.17
N PRO A 261 15.64 -8.46 -8.68
CA PRO A 261 16.02 -9.82 -8.33
C PRO A 261 17.50 -10.10 -8.56
N GLY A 262 18.15 -10.74 -7.59
CA GLY A 262 19.57 -11.12 -7.67
C GLY A 262 20.56 -9.96 -7.52
N SER A 263 20.10 -8.76 -7.14
CA SER A 263 20.96 -7.59 -6.93
C SER A 263 21.77 -7.60 -5.63
N ASN A 264 21.42 -8.49 -4.68
CA ASN A 264 21.97 -8.52 -3.31
C ASN A 264 21.81 -7.18 -2.54
N LEU A 265 20.87 -6.35 -2.97
CA LEU A 265 20.51 -5.10 -2.29
C LEU A 265 19.51 -5.37 -1.17
N SER A 266 19.63 -4.60 -0.08
CA SER A 266 18.60 -4.58 0.97
C SER A 266 17.25 -4.11 0.41
N ALA A 267 16.16 -4.47 1.09
CA ALA A 267 14.82 -4.03 0.69
C ALA A 267 14.72 -2.51 0.50
N ARG A 268 15.30 -1.72 1.43
CA ARG A 268 15.31 -0.25 1.35
C ARG A 268 16.08 0.28 0.14
N GLU A 269 17.17 -0.37 -0.27
CA GLU A 269 17.92 0.01 -1.48
C GLU A 269 17.13 -0.30 -2.74
N GLN A 270 16.51 -1.48 -2.83
CA GLN A 270 15.63 -1.83 -3.94
C GLN A 270 14.46 -0.86 -4.05
N PHE A 271 13.84 -0.47 -2.94
CA PHE A 271 12.74 0.50 -2.94
C PHE A 271 13.16 1.88 -3.45
N ARG A 272 14.36 2.35 -3.09
CA ARG A 272 14.90 3.62 -3.63
C ARG A 272 15.14 3.55 -5.13
N LEU A 273 15.71 2.44 -5.62
CA LEU A 273 15.92 2.24 -7.05
C LEU A 273 14.59 2.12 -7.80
N GLY A 274 13.63 1.36 -7.27
CA GLY A 274 12.32 1.18 -7.87
C GLY A 274 11.54 2.50 -7.92
N ARG A 275 11.64 3.33 -6.88
CA ARG A 275 11.14 4.71 -6.92
C ARG A 275 11.78 5.52 -8.05
N ALA A 276 13.10 5.49 -8.19
CA ALA A 276 13.80 6.23 -9.24
C ALA A 276 13.36 5.75 -10.63
N TYR A 277 13.22 4.43 -10.81
CA TYR A 277 12.67 3.83 -12.01
C TYR A 277 11.26 4.36 -12.30
N LEU A 278 10.31 4.30 -11.36
CA LEU A 278 8.94 4.78 -11.58
C LEU A 278 8.84 6.26 -11.94
N LEU A 279 9.69 7.09 -11.32
CA LEU A 279 9.76 8.52 -11.63
C LEU A 279 10.35 8.80 -13.01
N GLY A 280 11.24 7.93 -13.50
CA GLY A 280 11.86 8.02 -14.82
C GLY A 280 11.04 7.39 -15.96
N THR A 281 10.12 6.46 -15.64
CA THR A 281 9.33 5.74 -16.63
C THR A 281 8.13 6.56 -17.10
N THR A 282 7.96 6.68 -18.42
CA THR A 282 6.86 7.42 -19.03
C THR A 282 5.57 6.58 -19.06
N PHE A 283 4.41 7.24 -19.21
CA PHE A 283 3.16 6.54 -19.44
C PHE A 283 3.24 5.65 -20.69
N ALA A 284 3.83 6.13 -21.78
CA ALA A 284 3.95 5.37 -23.03
C ALA A 284 4.69 4.03 -22.84
N ALA A 285 5.75 4.01 -22.02
CA ALA A 285 6.47 2.77 -21.72
C ALA A 285 5.59 1.80 -20.92
N HIS A 286 4.83 2.30 -19.93
CA HIS A 286 3.84 1.48 -19.24
C HIS A 286 2.76 0.94 -20.18
N GLU A 287 2.19 1.80 -21.03
CA GLU A 287 1.16 1.42 -22.00
C GLU A 287 1.66 0.32 -22.94
N GLU A 288 2.90 0.41 -23.44
CA GLU A 288 3.51 -0.64 -24.27
C GLU A 288 3.65 -1.96 -23.52
N MET A 289 4.15 -1.95 -22.28
CA MET A 289 4.25 -3.15 -21.44
C MET A 289 2.88 -3.79 -21.21
N ILE A 290 1.87 -2.98 -20.86
CA ILE A 290 0.49 -3.43 -20.61
C ILE A 290 -0.10 -4.08 -21.87
N ARG A 291 -0.06 -3.35 -22.99
CA ARG A 291 -0.66 -3.80 -24.25
C ARG A 291 0.01 -5.06 -24.78
N SER A 292 1.34 -5.12 -24.72
CA SER A 292 2.12 -6.28 -25.18
C SER A 292 1.81 -7.51 -24.32
N GLN A 293 1.86 -7.37 -22.99
CA GLN A 293 1.57 -8.48 -22.08
C GLN A 293 0.13 -8.99 -22.25
N LEU A 294 -0.87 -8.11 -22.30
CA LEU A 294 -2.27 -8.54 -22.53
C LEU A 294 -2.44 -9.20 -23.90
N GLN A 295 -1.75 -8.73 -24.94
CA GLN A 295 -1.81 -9.33 -26.27
C GLN A 295 -1.19 -10.73 -26.31
N GLU A 296 -0.07 -10.93 -25.64
CA GLU A 296 0.57 -12.25 -25.51
C GLU A 296 -0.32 -13.23 -24.73
N MET A 297 -0.94 -12.76 -23.66
CA MET A 297 -1.82 -13.58 -22.83
C MET A 297 -3.11 -13.99 -23.55
N PHE A 298 -3.75 -13.05 -24.26
CA PHE A 298 -5.11 -13.22 -24.75
C PHE A 298 -5.23 -13.34 -26.27
N GLY A 299 -4.17 -13.11 -27.05
CA GLY A 299 -4.25 -13.06 -28.51
C GLY A 299 -4.81 -14.33 -29.16
N SER A 300 -4.54 -15.50 -28.58
CA SER A 300 -5.08 -16.78 -29.07
C SER A 300 -6.61 -16.92 -28.93
N THR A 301 -7.24 -16.05 -28.13
CA THR A 301 -8.70 -15.96 -27.96
C THR A 301 -9.36 -15.01 -28.97
N GLY A 302 -8.56 -14.33 -29.82
CA GLY A 302 -9.03 -13.28 -30.72
C GLY A 302 -9.03 -11.87 -30.13
N PHE A 303 -8.57 -11.71 -28.88
CA PHE A 303 -8.33 -10.41 -28.26
C PHE A 303 -7.32 -9.59 -29.08
N ASP A 304 -7.65 -8.33 -29.30
CA ASP A 304 -6.82 -7.34 -29.99
C ASP A 304 -6.68 -6.12 -29.09
N ASN A 305 -5.45 -5.85 -28.64
CA ASN A 305 -5.21 -4.78 -27.67
C ASN A 305 -5.54 -3.38 -28.22
N GLN A 306 -5.55 -3.16 -29.54
CA GLN A 306 -5.89 -1.87 -30.16
C GLN A 306 -7.40 -1.69 -30.26
N ARG A 307 -8.12 -2.77 -30.53
CA ARG A 307 -9.58 -2.77 -30.68
C ARG A 307 -10.31 -2.86 -29.34
N ASP A 308 -9.84 -3.71 -28.43
CA ASP A 308 -10.64 -4.19 -27.29
C ASP A 308 -10.37 -3.41 -26.01
N ILE A 309 -9.20 -2.76 -25.88
CA ILE A 309 -8.89 -1.86 -24.76
C ILE A 309 -9.56 -0.50 -25.01
N SER A 310 -10.38 -0.06 -24.06
CA SER A 310 -11.07 1.23 -24.08
C SER A 310 -10.34 2.32 -23.32
N ALA A 311 -9.70 1.98 -22.20
CA ALA A 311 -8.95 2.94 -21.39
C ALA A 311 -7.87 2.24 -20.56
N ILE A 312 -6.80 2.97 -20.25
CA ILE A 312 -5.72 2.53 -19.37
C ILE A 312 -5.49 3.63 -18.34
N THR A 313 -5.45 3.26 -17.06
CA THR A 313 -5.01 4.13 -15.96
C THR A 313 -3.84 3.47 -15.26
N VAL A 314 -2.72 4.18 -15.12
CA VAL A 314 -1.53 3.71 -14.41
C VAL A 314 -1.36 4.51 -13.12
N ASN A 315 -1.63 3.87 -11.99
CA ASN A 315 -1.43 4.46 -10.66
C ASN A 315 -0.02 4.12 -10.18
N ARG A 316 0.88 5.11 -10.21
CA ARG A 316 2.29 4.97 -9.81
C ARG A 316 2.50 5.51 -8.41
N TRP A 317 2.75 4.63 -7.47
CA TRP A 317 3.06 4.96 -6.09
C TRP A 317 4.56 4.85 -5.89
N ALA A 318 5.29 5.95 -6.10
CA ALA A 318 6.74 6.02 -5.81
C ALA A 318 7.05 5.83 -4.30
N HIS A 319 6.04 6.02 -3.47
CA HIS A 319 6.02 5.83 -2.03
C HIS A 319 4.69 5.14 -1.66
N GLY A 320 4.55 3.87 -2.03
CA GLY A 320 3.35 3.07 -1.79
C GLY A 320 3.29 2.56 -0.35
N TYR A 321 3.55 1.28 -0.16
CA TYR A 321 3.47 0.65 1.16
C TYR A 321 4.49 1.23 2.14
N ALA A 322 4.08 1.37 3.40
CA ALA A 322 5.01 1.58 4.50
C ALA A 322 6.04 0.43 4.52
N TYR A 323 7.28 0.73 4.93
CA TYR A 323 8.31 -0.30 5.04
C TYR A 323 7.94 -1.27 6.16
N TYR A 324 7.83 -2.56 5.83
CA TYR A 324 7.70 -3.63 6.82
C TYR A 324 9.10 -4.08 7.26
N ALA A 325 9.39 -3.97 8.55
CA ALA A 325 10.62 -4.49 9.10
C ALA A 325 10.65 -6.01 9.00
N ASN A 326 11.82 -6.57 8.64
CA ASN A 326 11.99 -8.01 8.55
C ASN A 326 13.39 -8.41 9.01
N SER A 327 13.47 -9.64 9.50
CA SER A 327 14.67 -10.23 10.11
C SER A 327 15.86 -10.40 9.17
N LEU A 328 15.68 -10.28 7.84
CA LEU A 328 16.80 -10.33 6.90
C LEU A 328 17.62 -9.04 6.87
N PHE A 329 16.99 -7.89 7.14
CA PHE A 329 17.61 -6.57 6.98
C PHE A 329 17.54 -5.71 8.23
N ASP A 330 16.78 -6.13 9.24
CA ASP A 330 16.53 -5.36 10.45
C ASP A 330 16.82 -6.19 11.71
N ASP A 331 17.28 -5.51 12.75
CA ASP A 331 17.40 -6.05 14.10
C ASP A 331 16.02 -5.98 14.76
N MET A 332 15.28 -7.09 14.71
CA MET A 332 13.88 -7.15 15.16
C MET A 332 13.72 -6.84 16.65
N ASP A 333 14.75 -7.08 17.48
CA ASP A 333 14.72 -6.73 18.91
C ASP A 333 14.71 -5.22 19.13
N LYS A 334 15.32 -4.45 18.21
CA LYS A 334 15.39 -2.98 18.30
C LYS A 334 14.22 -2.28 17.60
N MET A 335 13.52 -2.96 16.71
CA MET A 335 12.48 -2.35 15.89
C MET A 335 11.35 -1.70 16.70
N PRO A 336 10.80 -2.31 17.77
CA PRO A 336 9.77 -1.67 18.58
C PRO A 336 10.20 -0.32 19.15
N GLU A 337 11.42 -0.23 19.69
CA GLU A 337 11.98 1.01 20.25
C GLU A 337 12.19 2.08 19.17
N ILE A 338 12.67 1.68 17.98
CA ILE A 338 12.85 2.58 16.84
C ILE A 338 11.51 3.16 16.39
N ILE A 339 10.47 2.33 16.24
CA ILE A 339 9.13 2.75 15.82
C ILE A 339 8.51 3.68 16.88
N GLU A 340 8.60 3.31 18.16
CA GLU A 340 8.11 4.12 19.26
C GLU A 340 8.77 5.49 19.30
N ARG A 341 10.11 5.54 19.18
CA ARG A 341 10.87 6.79 19.20
C ARG A 341 10.57 7.65 17.97
N ALA A 342 10.44 7.05 16.79
CA ALA A 342 10.13 7.76 15.54
C ALA A 342 8.82 8.55 15.65
N ARG A 343 7.78 7.96 16.25
CA ARG A 343 6.43 8.54 16.30
C ARG A 343 6.13 9.41 17.52
N GLN A 344 7.10 9.59 18.43
CA GLN A 344 6.91 10.42 19.62
C GLN A 344 6.47 11.85 19.25
N PRO A 345 5.56 12.48 20.01
CA PRO A 345 5.23 13.87 19.79
C PRO A 345 6.43 14.79 19.99
N VAL A 346 6.49 15.86 19.19
CA VAL A 346 7.41 16.98 19.36
C VAL A 346 6.62 18.14 19.95
N GLY A 347 6.67 18.31 21.28
CA GLY A 347 5.82 19.27 21.97
C GLY A 347 4.33 18.97 21.72
N ARG A 348 3.58 19.95 21.22
CA ARG A 348 2.15 19.84 20.86
C ARG A 348 1.91 19.36 19.43
N ILE A 349 2.91 18.71 18.81
CA ILE A 349 2.85 18.14 17.47
C ILE A 349 2.96 16.61 17.57
N ALA A 350 1.86 15.88 17.41
CA ALA A 350 1.87 14.42 17.34
C ALA A 350 2.05 13.92 15.89
N ILE A 351 2.49 12.68 15.74
CA ILE A 351 2.72 12.01 14.45
C ILE A 351 1.75 10.83 14.33
N ALA A 352 1.09 10.67 13.19
CA ALA A 352 0.07 9.63 12.97
C ALA A 352 0.14 9.04 11.55
N ASN A 353 -0.86 8.22 11.18
CA ASN A 353 -0.98 7.38 9.98
C ASN A 353 -0.26 6.01 10.07
N SER A 354 -0.43 5.20 9.03
CA SER A 354 0.18 3.87 8.82
C SER A 354 1.69 3.82 9.05
N ASP A 355 2.42 4.85 8.63
CA ASP A 355 3.87 4.95 8.72
C ASP A 355 4.34 5.10 10.18
N SER A 356 3.44 5.43 11.10
CA SER A 356 3.72 5.51 12.54
C SER A 356 3.78 4.14 13.21
N ASP A 357 3.37 3.08 12.51
CA ASP A 357 3.54 1.69 12.97
C ASP A 357 4.25 0.83 11.93
N TRP A 358 4.74 1.43 10.84
CA TRP A 358 5.46 0.74 9.78
C TRP A 358 4.64 -0.40 9.14
N SER A 359 3.32 -0.20 9.06
CA SER A 359 2.38 -1.16 8.48
C SER A 359 1.42 -0.43 7.55
N ALA A 360 1.30 -0.91 6.30
CA ALA A 360 0.57 -0.24 5.22
C ALA A 360 -0.96 -0.41 5.29
N TYR A 361 -1.48 -1.04 6.35
CA TYR A 361 -2.89 -1.37 6.46
C TYR A 361 -3.77 -0.20 6.92
N ALA A 362 -5.03 -0.23 6.51
CA ALA A 362 -6.01 0.81 6.83
C ALA A 362 -6.34 0.86 8.32
N HIS A 363 -6.45 -0.29 8.99
CA HIS A 363 -6.72 -0.38 10.43
C HIS A 363 -5.57 0.25 11.22
N THR A 364 -4.31 -0.03 10.86
CA THR A 364 -3.13 0.63 11.45
C THR A 364 -3.23 2.14 11.36
N ALA A 365 -3.60 2.69 10.21
CA ALA A 365 -3.76 4.13 10.06
C ALA A 365 -4.83 4.72 11.01
N ILE A 366 -5.92 3.98 11.25
CA ILE A 366 -6.99 4.35 12.20
C ILE A 366 -6.47 4.29 13.65
N ASP A 367 -5.80 3.21 14.03
CA ASP A 367 -5.26 3.03 15.38
C ASP A 367 -4.21 4.09 15.72
N GLN A 368 -3.33 4.41 14.77
CA GLN A 368 -2.32 5.45 14.93
C GLN A 368 -2.93 6.86 14.98
N ALA A 369 -4.06 7.10 14.30
CA ALA A 369 -4.82 8.34 14.45
C ALA A 369 -5.45 8.43 15.85
N TRP A 370 -6.03 7.34 16.36
CA TRP A 370 -6.59 7.27 17.71
C TRP A 370 -5.51 7.50 18.78
N ARG A 371 -4.36 6.85 18.66
CA ARG A 371 -3.19 7.06 19.53
C ARG A 371 -2.78 8.53 19.56
N ALA A 372 -2.49 9.13 18.40
CA ALA A 372 -1.99 10.49 18.32
C ALA A 372 -2.96 11.52 18.92
N VAL A 373 -4.28 11.31 18.77
CA VAL A 373 -5.29 12.16 19.41
C VAL A 373 -5.24 12.03 20.93
N ASN A 374 -5.06 10.83 21.47
CA ASN A 374 -5.01 10.62 22.93
C ASN A 374 -3.70 11.13 23.54
N GLU A 375 -2.56 10.97 22.87
CA GLU A 375 -1.29 11.58 23.29
C GLU A 375 -1.42 13.10 23.47
N LEU A 376 -2.10 13.78 22.53
CA LEU A 376 -2.34 15.22 22.64
C LEU A 376 -3.34 15.59 23.74
N LYS A 377 -4.30 14.72 24.08
CA LYS A 377 -5.23 14.95 25.19
C LYS A 377 -4.52 14.82 26.53
N ASP A 378 -3.62 13.85 26.66
CA ASP A 378 -2.88 13.57 27.89
C ASP A 378 -1.89 14.69 28.24
N MET A 379 -1.54 15.53 27.26
CA MET A 379 -0.68 16.71 27.44
C MET A 379 -1.41 17.97 27.97
N GLY A 380 -2.75 17.98 28.00
CA GLY A 380 -3.57 19.18 28.29
C GLY A 380 -3.53 20.22 27.18
#